data_AF-X6HLJ1-F1
#
_entry.id   AF-X6HLJ1-F1
#
_cell.length_a   1.000
_cell.length_b   1.000
_cell.length_c   1.000
_cell.angle_alpha   90.00
_cell.angle_beta   90.00
_cell.angle_gamma   90.00
#
_symmetry.space_group_name_H-M   'P 1'
#
loop_
_entity.id
_entity.type
_entity.pdbx_description
1 polymer ?
#
loop_
_entity_poly.entity_id
_entity_poly.type
_entity_poly.pdbx_seq_one_letter_code
_entity_poly.pdbx_strand_id
1 'polypeptide(L)'
;MQFVVTRSSAPGCEPNCPEWISAEGDIAAGTPALLKRTLKKLGGRKLPIIVNSFGGNVNAALELGRIIRKNKLDIAVGKTEFSDCWPGTDGCGFSYGKGSAYLGRASDGAICNSACPLMFAGGVRRVAGGWNYLGVHQITTTWFPSTTHYRTTYRVKRGKKYRVTTQTVTPGESYKTYEMSKGYARKISAYLREMGIGQGVLDLMKATPASDIRQIGLHDMLTMKLATSTDTLELFTRASLCMFDPPAPNCREIPGNKPAGGQTPVAKPAVVAAIKAKTGPPLSQAAKAPAPKPLQAAPGNSTPDMRFVVVRGRDSLCNPDCPEWISAEGAMTPQTPQKLRQLLDTLGNRRLPVVISSQGGSLFSALAAGRLIHERKLDVAVARTTIVGCDPPEAGCLADNGAYVGLISDFGVECDSACALMLAAGAKRLVDPKARLSMSSRGQTQLVKAYLEEMEMDPALFAAIGSVERQLEPDMMLKVGLTTGPESVEALTGPAICKTSPKPDNCLLPPTAKAESPAKL
;
A
#
# COMPACT_ATOMS: atom_id res chain seq x y z
N MET A 1 5.00 -14.18 -5.33
CA MET A 1 5.04 -13.99 -3.87
C MET A 1 6.41 -14.41 -3.42
N GLN A 2 7.07 -13.54 -2.68
CA GLN A 2 8.41 -13.75 -2.16
C GLN A 2 8.35 -13.98 -0.65
N PHE A 3 9.24 -14.84 -0.15
CA PHE A 3 9.36 -15.09 1.29
C PHE A 3 10.77 -14.75 1.75
N VAL A 4 10.87 -13.75 2.63
CA VAL A 4 12.14 -13.39 3.26
C VAL A 4 12.00 -13.30 4.76
N VAL A 5 13.10 -13.58 5.46
CA VAL A 5 13.17 -13.36 6.91
C VAL A 5 13.45 -11.87 7.12
N THR A 6 12.62 -11.22 7.92
CA THR A 6 12.74 -9.81 8.27
C THR A 6 12.97 -9.70 9.77
N ARG A 7 13.92 -8.87 10.16
CA ARG A 7 14.17 -8.44 11.53
C ARG A 7 13.61 -7.04 11.72
N SER A 8 12.97 -6.80 12.86
CA SER A 8 12.45 -5.49 13.20
C SER A 8 13.53 -4.42 13.19
N SER A 9 13.29 -3.33 12.46
CA SER A 9 14.05 -2.06 12.54
C SER A 9 13.42 -1.07 13.52
N ALA A 10 12.45 -1.49 14.34
CA ALA A 10 11.83 -0.63 15.34
C ALA A 10 12.85 -0.24 16.43
N PRO A 11 12.88 1.04 16.85
CA PRO A 11 13.77 1.47 17.92
C PRO A 11 13.43 0.75 19.23
N GLY A 12 14.46 0.46 20.02
CA GLY A 12 14.33 -0.08 21.38
C GLY A 12 14.37 -1.60 21.50
N CYS A 13 14.37 -2.39 20.42
CA CYS A 13 14.50 -3.85 20.54
C CYS A 13 15.95 -4.36 20.53
N GLU A 14 16.92 -3.61 20.00
CA GLU A 14 18.30 -4.11 19.95
C GLU A 14 18.89 -4.31 21.37
N PRO A 15 19.68 -5.37 21.61
CA PRO A 15 20.21 -6.34 20.62
C PRO A 15 19.26 -7.50 20.27
N ASN A 16 18.07 -7.58 20.86
CA ASN A 16 17.13 -8.70 20.74
C ASN A 16 15.82 -8.27 20.06
N CYS A 17 15.76 -8.34 18.73
CA CYS A 17 14.58 -7.90 17.98
C CYS A 17 13.71 -9.06 17.48
N PRO A 18 12.38 -8.83 17.32
CA PRO A 18 11.50 -9.83 16.75
C PRO A 18 11.77 -10.01 15.26
N GLU A 19 11.68 -11.25 14.80
CA GLU A 19 11.77 -11.63 13.40
C GLU A 19 10.45 -12.22 12.90
N TRP A 20 10.19 -12.08 11.61
CA TRP A 20 9.06 -12.69 10.92
C TRP A 20 9.43 -13.12 9.50
N ILE A 21 8.55 -13.88 8.87
CA ILE A 21 8.63 -14.15 7.43
C ILE A 21 7.72 -13.14 6.74
N SER A 22 8.30 -12.21 5.98
CA SER A 22 7.55 -11.36 5.06
C SER A 22 7.11 -12.18 3.85
N ALA A 23 5.83 -12.11 3.51
CA ALA A 23 5.20 -12.81 2.39
C ALA A 23 4.47 -11.80 1.47
N GLU A 24 5.18 -11.29 0.46
CA GLU A 24 4.71 -10.17 -0.39
C GLU A 24 4.43 -10.62 -1.83
N GLY A 25 3.33 -10.14 -2.41
CA GLY A 25 2.97 -10.30 -3.83
C GLY A 25 2.09 -11.51 -4.16
N ASP A 26 1.98 -11.85 -5.44
CA ASP A 26 0.98 -12.82 -5.93
C ASP A 26 1.34 -14.28 -5.70
N ILE A 27 0.35 -15.11 -5.39
CA ILE A 27 0.52 -16.55 -5.21
C ILE A 27 0.63 -17.23 -6.59
N ALA A 28 1.86 -17.47 -7.05
CA ALA A 28 2.14 -18.25 -8.25
C ALA A 28 2.26 -19.76 -7.94
N ALA A 29 2.22 -20.62 -8.97
CA ALA A 29 2.35 -22.07 -8.82
C ALA A 29 3.64 -22.53 -8.10
N GLY A 30 4.75 -21.79 -8.26
CA GLY A 30 6.03 -22.09 -7.59
C GLY A 30 6.14 -21.60 -6.14
N THR A 31 5.17 -20.83 -5.66
CA THR A 31 5.19 -20.19 -4.32
C THR A 31 5.32 -21.19 -3.16
N PRO A 32 4.64 -22.35 -3.14
CA PRO A 32 4.81 -23.34 -2.07
C PRO A 32 6.25 -23.84 -1.92
N ALA A 33 6.98 -23.98 -3.03
CA ALA A 33 8.38 -24.40 -3.01
C ALA A 33 9.29 -23.31 -2.42
N LEU A 34 8.99 -22.02 -2.68
CA LEU A 34 9.71 -20.89 -2.08
C LEU A 34 9.56 -20.90 -0.55
N LEU A 35 8.33 -21.04 -0.04
CA LEU A 35 8.10 -21.10 1.42
C LEU A 35 8.83 -22.29 2.05
N LYS A 36 8.74 -23.49 1.45
CA LYS A 36 9.47 -24.68 1.93
C LYS A 36 10.98 -24.43 2.01
N ARG A 37 11.57 -23.75 1.01
CA ARG A 37 12.99 -23.37 1.03
C ARG A 37 13.32 -22.41 2.17
N THR A 38 12.49 -21.39 2.39
CA THR A 38 12.66 -20.44 3.51
C THR A 38 12.58 -21.14 4.86
N LEU A 39 11.59 -22.01 5.07
CA LEU A 39 11.44 -22.79 6.31
C LEU A 39 12.61 -23.76 6.54
N LYS A 40 13.15 -24.38 5.48
CA LYS A 40 14.35 -25.22 5.58
C LYS A 40 15.56 -24.41 6.05
N LYS A 41 15.76 -23.19 5.53
CA LYS A 41 16.83 -22.29 5.96
C LYS A 41 16.68 -21.85 7.43
N LEU A 42 15.45 -21.74 7.93
CA LEU A 42 15.17 -21.39 9.32
C LEU A 42 15.49 -22.50 10.34
N GLY A 43 15.78 -23.73 9.90
CA GLY A 43 16.30 -24.79 10.76
C GLY A 43 15.38 -25.15 11.94
N GLY A 44 14.06 -25.04 11.76
CA GLY A 44 13.06 -25.34 12.79
C GLY A 44 12.58 -24.14 13.61
N ARG A 45 13.17 -22.96 13.42
CA ARG A 45 12.65 -21.71 13.99
C ARG A 45 11.25 -21.41 13.44
N LYS A 46 10.31 -21.13 14.33
CA LYS A 46 8.93 -20.80 13.99
C LYS A 46 8.74 -19.30 14.02
N LEU A 47 8.81 -18.69 12.84
CA LEU A 47 8.55 -17.27 12.69
C LEU A 47 7.11 -17.06 12.22
N PRO A 48 6.41 -16.03 12.73
CA PRO A 48 5.11 -15.64 12.20
C PRO A 48 5.25 -15.18 10.75
N ILE A 49 4.20 -15.36 9.94
CA ILE A 49 4.13 -14.87 8.57
C ILE A 49 3.36 -13.56 8.55
N ILE A 50 3.91 -12.52 7.94
CA ILE A 50 3.22 -11.26 7.68
C ILE A 50 2.94 -11.22 6.17
N VAL A 51 1.67 -11.30 5.79
CA VAL A 51 1.25 -11.48 4.39
C VAL A 51 0.54 -10.25 3.82
N ASN A 52 0.94 -9.90 2.60
CA ASN A 52 0.30 -8.90 1.77
C ASN A 52 0.25 -9.43 0.32
N SER A 53 -0.95 -9.77 -0.16
CA SER A 53 -1.15 -10.48 -1.42
C SER A 53 -2.53 -10.21 -2.03
N PHE A 54 -2.56 -9.97 -3.33
CA PHE A 54 -3.80 -9.91 -4.11
C PHE A 54 -4.41 -11.28 -4.41
N GLY A 55 -3.72 -12.37 -4.07
CA GLY A 55 -4.15 -13.74 -4.35
C GLY A 55 -3.41 -14.34 -5.54
N GLY A 56 -4.09 -15.13 -6.37
CA GLY A 56 -3.49 -15.83 -7.50
C GLY A 56 -3.93 -17.30 -7.62
N ASN A 57 -2.96 -18.20 -7.77
CA ASN A 57 -3.21 -19.62 -7.96
C ASN A 57 -3.80 -20.28 -6.70
N VAL A 58 -5.06 -20.68 -6.80
CA VAL A 58 -5.81 -21.29 -5.69
C VAL A 58 -5.16 -22.57 -5.18
N ASN A 59 -4.74 -23.48 -6.05
CA ASN A 59 -4.13 -24.73 -5.60
C ASN A 59 -2.83 -24.50 -4.82
N ALA A 60 -2.02 -23.54 -5.26
CA ALA A 60 -0.82 -23.11 -4.54
C ALA A 60 -1.18 -22.48 -3.19
N ALA A 61 -2.26 -21.69 -3.10
CA ALA A 61 -2.72 -21.14 -1.83
C ALA A 61 -3.18 -22.23 -0.84
N LEU A 62 -3.91 -23.25 -1.31
CA LEU A 62 -4.28 -24.41 -0.49
C LEU A 62 -3.03 -25.16 0.01
N GLU A 63 -2.03 -25.35 -0.85
CA GLU A 63 -0.78 -25.99 -0.47
C GLU A 63 0.00 -25.13 0.54
N LEU A 64 0.09 -23.82 0.33
CA LEU A 64 0.71 -22.88 1.27
C LEU A 64 0.05 -22.97 2.63
N GLY A 65 -1.27 -22.91 2.72
CA GLY A 65 -1.93 -23.01 4.02
C GLY A 65 -1.73 -24.38 4.70
N ARG A 66 -1.63 -25.49 3.95
CA ARG A 66 -1.20 -26.78 4.54
C ARG A 66 0.24 -26.76 5.05
N ILE A 67 1.16 -26.12 4.32
CA ILE A 67 2.55 -25.95 4.77
C ILE A 67 2.60 -25.13 6.06
N ILE A 68 1.85 -24.02 6.11
CA ILE A 68 1.75 -23.14 7.29
C ILE A 68 1.20 -23.93 8.49
N ARG A 69 0.07 -24.63 8.31
CA ARG A 69 -0.57 -25.45 9.35
C ARG A 69 0.37 -26.54 9.86
N LYS A 70 1.00 -27.29 8.96
CA LYS A 70 1.91 -28.39 9.30
C LYS A 70 3.10 -27.91 10.14
N ASN A 71 3.63 -26.72 9.84
CA ASN A 71 4.76 -26.12 10.56
C ASN A 71 4.35 -25.33 11.80
N LYS A 72 3.04 -25.30 12.13
CA LYS A 72 2.47 -24.59 13.28
C LYS A 72 2.85 -23.09 13.30
N LEU A 73 2.76 -22.44 12.15
CA LEU A 73 3.10 -21.04 11.99
C LEU A 73 1.87 -20.16 12.25
N ASP A 74 2.10 -19.02 12.89
CA ASP A 74 1.12 -17.94 12.99
C ASP A 74 1.17 -17.08 11.73
N ILE A 75 0.06 -16.42 11.41
CA ILE A 75 -0.04 -15.54 10.25
C ILE A 75 -0.84 -14.28 10.57
N ALA A 76 -0.35 -13.15 10.08
CA ALA A 76 -1.04 -11.87 10.11
C ALA A 76 -1.15 -11.29 8.71
N VAL A 77 -2.25 -10.60 8.42
CA VAL A 77 -2.29 -9.66 7.30
C VAL A 77 -1.56 -8.40 7.72
N GLY A 78 -0.60 -7.97 6.92
CA GLY A 78 0.25 -6.80 7.18
C GLY A 78 1.27 -6.63 6.06
N LYS A 79 1.80 -5.42 5.91
CA LYS A 79 2.82 -5.10 4.90
C LYS A 79 4.17 -5.01 5.59
N THR A 80 5.20 -5.57 4.96
CA THR A 80 6.58 -5.34 5.41
C THR A 80 7.19 -4.17 4.66
N GLU A 81 7.57 -3.13 5.40
CA GLU A 81 8.33 -1.98 4.91
C GLU A 81 9.82 -2.23 5.19
N PHE A 82 10.59 -2.52 4.14
CA PHE A 82 12.03 -2.76 4.25
C PHE A 82 12.77 -1.44 4.43
N SER A 83 13.70 -1.38 5.38
CA SER A 83 14.43 -0.17 5.76
C SER A 83 15.79 -0.05 5.08
N ASP A 84 16.38 -1.16 4.66
CA ASP A 84 17.66 -1.22 3.96
C ASP A 84 17.44 -1.17 2.45
N CYS A 85 16.83 -2.21 1.90
CA CYS A 85 16.66 -2.38 0.46
C CYS A 85 15.60 -3.43 0.17
N TRP A 86 15.09 -3.43 -1.07
CA TRP A 86 14.05 -4.36 -1.46
C TRP A 86 14.60 -5.80 -1.62
N PRO A 87 13.88 -6.83 -1.12
CA PRO A 87 14.27 -8.21 -1.33
C PRO A 87 14.47 -8.60 -2.79
N GLY A 88 15.67 -9.09 -3.12
CA GLY A 88 16.03 -9.49 -4.48
C GLY A 88 16.90 -8.49 -5.23
N THR A 89 17.23 -7.35 -4.61
CA THR A 89 18.27 -6.44 -5.10
C THR A 89 19.67 -7.00 -4.81
N ASP A 90 20.62 -6.82 -5.72
CA ASP A 90 22.01 -7.25 -5.52
C ASP A 90 22.66 -6.53 -4.34
N GLY A 91 23.43 -7.25 -3.53
CA GLY A 91 24.05 -6.72 -2.31
C GLY A 91 23.07 -6.44 -1.16
N CYS A 92 21.81 -6.86 -1.28
CA CYS A 92 20.77 -6.60 -0.30
C CYS A 92 20.62 -7.71 0.75
N GLY A 93 20.42 -7.31 2.01
CA GLY A 93 20.19 -8.20 3.16
C GLY A 93 21.34 -8.19 4.17
N PHE A 94 20.97 -8.11 5.45
CA PHE A 94 21.91 -8.12 6.57
C PHE A 94 22.26 -9.55 6.98
N SER A 95 23.54 -9.92 6.85
CA SER A 95 24.06 -11.21 7.31
C SER A 95 24.65 -11.09 8.72
N TYR A 96 24.29 -12.00 9.61
CA TYR A 96 24.72 -12.02 11.01
C TYR A 96 24.87 -13.45 11.54
N GLY A 97 26.11 -13.79 11.92
CA GLY A 97 26.51 -15.15 12.26
C GLY A 97 26.20 -16.11 11.10
N LYS A 98 25.46 -17.19 11.38
CA LYS A 98 25.00 -18.16 10.36
C LYS A 98 23.66 -17.81 9.71
N GLY A 99 23.11 -16.61 9.95
CA GLY A 99 21.80 -16.18 9.45
C GLY A 99 21.85 -14.94 8.57
N SER A 100 20.81 -14.72 7.79
CA SER A 100 20.59 -13.51 6.98
C SER A 100 19.14 -13.07 7.12
N ALA A 101 18.91 -11.78 7.31
CA ALA A 101 17.58 -11.18 7.34
C ALA A 101 17.62 -9.78 6.73
N TYR A 102 16.45 -9.30 6.31
CA TYR A 102 16.26 -7.92 5.90
C TYR A 102 15.84 -7.10 7.11
N LEU A 103 16.18 -5.82 7.14
CA LEU A 103 15.65 -4.91 8.16
C LEU A 103 14.32 -4.35 7.69
N GLY A 104 13.32 -4.33 8.57
CA GLY A 104 12.04 -3.74 8.21
C GLY A 104 11.08 -3.57 9.37
N ARG A 105 9.95 -2.92 9.08
CA ARG A 105 8.83 -2.72 10.00
C ARG A 105 7.57 -3.33 9.38
N ALA A 106 6.74 -3.98 10.18
CA ALA A 106 5.44 -4.42 9.74
C ALA A 106 4.40 -3.32 10.00
N SER A 107 3.54 -3.04 9.02
CA SER A 107 2.49 -2.03 9.09
C SER A 107 1.13 -2.59 8.68
N ASP A 108 0.07 -1.99 9.23
CA ASP A 108 -1.31 -2.28 8.84
C ASP A 108 -1.63 -1.62 7.47
N GLY A 109 -2.80 -1.92 6.90
CA GLY A 109 -3.20 -1.42 5.58
C GLY A 109 -2.80 -2.35 4.43
N ALA A 110 -2.51 -3.60 4.73
CA ALA A 110 -2.21 -4.63 3.75
C ALA A 110 -3.47 -5.33 3.24
N ILE A 111 -3.27 -6.10 2.17
CA ILE A 111 -4.35 -6.79 1.47
C ILE A 111 -4.11 -8.30 1.53
N CYS A 112 -5.18 -9.07 1.68
CA CYS A 112 -5.19 -10.51 1.50
C CYS A 112 -6.45 -10.90 0.72
N ASN A 113 -6.35 -10.87 -0.62
CA ASN A 113 -7.48 -11.05 -1.51
C ASN A 113 -7.52 -12.39 -2.24
N SER A 114 -8.71 -12.76 -2.71
CA SER A 114 -8.94 -13.88 -3.62
C SER A 114 -8.46 -15.22 -3.07
N ALA A 115 -7.33 -15.74 -3.56
CA ALA A 115 -6.71 -16.97 -3.06
C ALA A 115 -5.95 -16.78 -1.73
N CYS A 116 -5.55 -15.55 -1.37
CA CYS A 116 -4.79 -15.29 -0.14
C CYS A 116 -5.53 -15.74 1.15
N PRO A 117 -6.83 -15.46 1.35
CA PRO A 117 -7.59 -15.98 2.49
C PRO A 117 -7.48 -17.50 2.69
N LEU A 118 -7.31 -18.25 1.60
CA LEU A 118 -7.11 -19.70 1.66
C LEU A 118 -5.71 -20.05 2.18
N MET A 119 -4.68 -19.29 1.87
CA MET A 119 -3.36 -19.44 2.51
C MET A 119 -3.42 -19.00 3.99
N PHE A 120 -4.04 -17.86 4.27
CA PHE A 120 -4.24 -17.30 5.61
C PHE A 120 -4.94 -18.28 6.56
N ALA A 121 -5.93 -19.03 6.05
CA ALA A 121 -6.59 -20.12 6.77
C ALA A 121 -5.62 -21.15 7.40
N GLY A 122 -4.43 -21.32 6.83
CA GLY A 122 -3.41 -22.24 7.33
C GLY A 122 -2.85 -21.90 8.71
N GLY A 123 -2.91 -20.64 9.14
CA GLY A 123 -2.27 -20.17 10.37
C GLY A 123 -2.85 -20.75 11.66
N VAL A 124 -2.02 -20.94 12.67
CA VAL A 124 -2.45 -21.35 14.02
C VAL A 124 -3.18 -20.21 14.71
N ARG A 125 -2.50 -19.06 14.87
CA ARG A 125 -3.14 -17.77 15.13
C ARG A 125 -3.22 -16.99 13.82
N ARG A 126 -4.40 -16.41 13.57
CA ARG A 126 -4.76 -15.72 12.33
C ARG A 126 -5.31 -14.35 12.72
N VAL A 127 -4.53 -13.31 12.45
CA VAL A 127 -4.91 -11.91 12.77
C VAL A 127 -4.96 -11.07 11.51
N ALA A 128 -6.05 -10.34 11.33
CA ALA A 128 -6.20 -9.37 10.28
C ALA A 128 -6.70 -8.12 10.99
N GLY A 129 -5.76 -7.32 11.52
CA GLY A 129 -6.09 -6.10 12.28
C GLY A 129 -7.09 -5.24 11.50
N GLY A 130 -7.88 -4.42 12.19
CA GLY A 130 -9.09 -3.79 11.61
C GLY A 130 -8.87 -2.94 10.34
N TRP A 131 -7.64 -2.51 10.08
CA TRP A 131 -7.26 -1.71 8.91
C TRP A 131 -6.77 -2.53 7.72
N ASN A 132 -6.63 -3.85 7.88
CA ASN A 132 -6.22 -4.76 6.81
C ASN A 132 -7.42 -5.27 6.03
N TYR A 133 -7.27 -5.35 4.71
CA TYR A 133 -8.34 -5.76 3.82
C TYR A 133 -8.20 -7.24 3.49
N LEU A 134 -9.14 -8.06 3.95
CA LEU A 134 -9.21 -9.48 3.61
C LEU A 134 -10.51 -9.74 2.85
N GLY A 135 -10.39 -10.09 1.57
CA GLY A 135 -11.53 -10.18 0.66
C GLY A 135 -11.58 -11.43 -0.19
N VAL A 136 -12.78 -11.84 -0.55
CA VAL A 136 -13.05 -13.04 -1.35
C VAL A 136 -13.93 -12.75 -2.55
N HIS A 137 -13.80 -13.58 -3.59
CA HIS A 137 -14.67 -13.57 -4.76
C HIS A 137 -14.75 -14.97 -5.40
N GLN A 138 -15.61 -15.16 -6.40
CA GLN A 138 -15.76 -16.46 -7.06
C GLN A 138 -14.51 -16.81 -7.87
N ILE A 139 -14.12 -18.09 -7.83
CA ILE A 139 -12.92 -18.56 -8.51
C ILE A 139 -13.23 -18.78 -9.99
N THR A 140 -12.48 -18.12 -10.86
CA THR A 140 -12.56 -18.34 -12.31
C THR A 140 -11.63 -19.47 -12.73
N THR A 141 -12.11 -20.37 -13.60
CA THR A 141 -11.28 -21.43 -14.21
C THR A 141 -11.02 -21.07 -15.66
N THR A 142 -9.74 -21.09 -16.08
CA THR A 142 -9.36 -20.91 -17.50
C THR A 142 -9.07 -22.28 -18.10
N TRP A 143 -9.73 -22.60 -19.20
CA TRP A 143 -9.58 -23.84 -19.95
C TRP A 143 -8.64 -23.61 -21.13
N PHE A 144 -7.68 -24.51 -21.32
CA PHE A 144 -6.80 -24.54 -22.47
C PHE A 144 -7.02 -25.86 -23.22
N PRO A 145 -8.10 -25.98 -24.01
CA PRO A 145 -8.34 -27.20 -24.76
C PRO A 145 -7.20 -27.43 -25.75
N SER A 146 -6.87 -28.70 -26.03
CA SER A 146 -5.92 -29.06 -27.09
C SER A 146 -6.32 -30.38 -27.72
N THR A 147 -6.21 -30.47 -29.04
CA THR A 147 -6.45 -31.70 -29.80
C THR A 147 -5.11 -32.38 -30.05
N THR A 148 -4.99 -33.65 -29.65
CA THR A 148 -3.78 -34.45 -29.93
C THR A 148 -4.04 -35.38 -31.12
N HIS A 149 -3.28 -35.20 -32.20
CA HIS A 149 -3.28 -36.06 -33.38
C HIS A 149 -2.10 -37.03 -33.34
N TYR A 150 -2.38 -38.32 -33.51
CA TYR A 150 -1.36 -39.35 -33.67
C TYR A 150 -1.29 -39.76 -35.14
N ARG A 151 -0.09 -39.70 -35.74
CA ARG A 151 0.17 -40.23 -37.07
C ARG A 151 1.20 -41.35 -36.97
N THR A 152 0.78 -42.58 -37.25
CA THR A 152 1.70 -43.73 -37.31
C THR A 152 2.06 -44.04 -38.74
N THR A 153 3.35 -44.02 -39.04
CA THR A 153 3.92 -44.26 -40.37
C THR A 153 4.83 -45.48 -40.32
N TYR A 154 4.69 -46.41 -41.26
CA TYR A 154 5.55 -47.58 -41.35
C TYR A 154 6.60 -47.35 -42.43
N ARG A 155 7.87 -47.32 -42.04
CA ARG A 155 9.00 -47.13 -42.96
C ARG A 155 9.73 -48.45 -43.13
N VAL A 156 9.80 -48.96 -44.36
CA VAL A 156 10.56 -50.18 -44.67
C VAL A 156 11.98 -49.79 -45.07
N LYS A 157 12.99 -50.33 -44.40
CA LYS A 157 14.40 -50.22 -44.81
C LYS A 157 15.01 -51.62 -44.83
N ARG A 158 15.53 -52.04 -46.00
CA ARG A 158 16.13 -53.37 -46.22
C ARG A 158 15.24 -54.53 -45.73
N GLY A 159 13.96 -54.53 -46.08
CA GLY A 159 13.00 -55.59 -45.71
C GLY A 159 12.45 -55.55 -44.28
N LYS A 160 13.03 -54.75 -43.36
CA LYS A 160 12.50 -54.56 -41.99
C LYS A 160 11.55 -53.35 -41.93
N LYS A 161 10.34 -53.55 -41.40
CA LYS A 161 9.34 -52.50 -41.10
C LYS A 161 9.69 -51.79 -39.79
N TYR A 162 9.77 -50.47 -39.83
CA TYR A 162 9.94 -49.60 -38.67
C TYR A 162 8.69 -48.74 -38.47
N ARG A 163 8.12 -48.76 -37.26
CA ARG A 163 6.93 -47.95 -36.91
C ARG A 163 7.39 -46.61 -36.35
N VAL A 164 6.97 -45.52 -36.96
CA VAL A 164 7.25 -44.15 -36.52
C VAL A 164 5.92 -43.48 -36.20
N THR A 165 5.65 -43.22 -34.92
CA THR A 165 4.47 -42.49 -34.48
C THR A 165 4.84 -41.04 -34.18
N THR A 166 4.24 -40.11 -34.90
CA THR A 166 4.34 -38.67 -34.67
C THR A 166 3.13 -38.23 -33.86
N GLN A 167 3.35 -37.45 -32.80
CA GLN A 167 2.30 -36.82 -32.01
C GLN A 167 2.30 -35.32 -32.31
N THR A 168 1.18 -34.79 -32.76
CA THR A 168 0.97 -33.35 -32.99
C THR A 168 -0.09 -32.86 -32.02
N VAL A 169 0.22 -31.84 -31.21
CA VAL A 169 -0.73 -31.22 -30.29
C VAL A 169 -1.14 -29.87 -30.86
N THR A 170 -2.40 -29.73 -31.23
CA THR A 170 -3.00 -28.48 -31.71
C THR A 170 -3.72 -27.79 -30.55
N PRO A 171 -3.25 -26.63 -30.08
CA PRO A 171 -3.96 -25.85 -29.06
C PRO A 171 -5.30 -25.34 -29.60
N GLY A 172 -6.35 -25.43 -28.80
CA GLY A 172 -7.63 -24.76 -29.05
C GLY A 172 -7.70 -23.40 -28.35
N GLU A 173 -8.76 -22.64 -28.63
CA GLU A 173 -8.97 -21.33 -27.99
C GLU A 173 -9.26 -21.49 -26.49
N SER A 174 -8.56 -20.70 -25.68
CA SER A 174 -8.76 -20.72 -24.24
C SER A 174 -10.01 -19.93 -23.84
N TYR A 175 -10.84 -20.48 -22.96
CA TYR A 175 -12.04 -19.81 -22.45
C TYR A 175 -12.09 -19.85 -20.92
N LYS A 176 -12.84 -18.92 -20.31
CA LYS A 176 -13.00 -18.82 -18.85
C LYS A 176 -14.41 -19.20 -18.42
N THR A 177 -14.51 -19.99 -17.36
CA THR A 177 -15.77 -20.26 -16.66
C THR A 177 -15.73 -19.57 -15.31
N TYR A 178 -16.75 -18.76 -15.04
CA TYR A 178 -16.83 -17.94 -13.82
C TYR A 178 -17.51 -18.67 -12.66
N GLU A 179 -18.34 -19.66 -12.96
CA GLU A 179 -18.95 -20.50 -11.95
C GLU A 179 -17.99 -21.59 -11.45
N MET A 180 -17.93 -21.71 -10.13
CA MET A 180 -17.14 -22.73 -9.48
C MET A 180 -17.82 -24.10 -9.62
N SER A 181 -17.13 -25.07 -10.23
CA SER A 181 -17.67 -26.42 -10.35
C SER A 181 -17.98 -27.02 -8.97
N LYS A 182 -19.04 -27.84 -8.88
CA LYS A 182 -19.42 -28.53 -7.62
C LYS A 182 -18.27 -29.34 -7.03
N GLY A 183 -17.42 -29.95 -7.87
CA GLY A 183 -16.22 -30.67 -7.44
C GLY A 183 -15.21 -29.74 -6.78
N TYR A 184 -14.95 -28.57 -7.37
CA TYR A 184 -14.00 -27.62 -6.84
C TYR A 184 -14.49 -26.95 -5.55
N ALA A 185 -15.78 -26.62 -5.48
CA ALA A 185 -16.41 -26.13 -4.26
C ALA A 185 -16.27 -27.12 -3.10
N ARG A 186 -16.48 -28.42 -3.35
CA ARG A 186 -16.27 -29.48 -2.34
C ARG A 186 -14.82 -29.54 -1.87
N LYS A 187 -13.85 -29.39 -2.79
CA LYS A 187 -12.42 -29.37 -2.46
C LYS A 187 -12.07 -28.21 -1.52
N ILE A 188 -12.57 -27.01 -1.80
CA ILE A 188 -12.32 -25.83 -0.96
C ILE A 188 -13.04 -25.96 0.38
N SER A 189 -14.29 -26.41 0.39
CA SER A 189 -15.05 -26.66 1.61
C SER A 189 -14.33 -27.67 2.52
N ALA A 190 -13.80 -28.77 1.96
CA ALA A 190 -13.02 -29.74 2.71
C ALA A 190 -11.73 -29.13 3.28
N TYR A 191 -11.02 -28.32 2.50
CA TYR A 191 -9.84 -27.61 2.97
C TYR A 191 -10.14 -26.61 4.10
N LEU A 192 -11.21 -25.81 3.98
CA LEU A 192 -11.57 -24.86 5.03
C LEU A 192 -11.92 -25.60 6.33
N ARG A 193 -12.64 -26.72 6.24
CA ARG A 193 -12.87 -27.60 7.41
C ARG A 193 -11.58 -28.17 7.98
N GLU A 194 -10.64 -28.62 7.13
CA GLU A 194 -9.29 -29.07 7.53
C GLU A 194 -8.56 -27.98 8.34
N MET A 195 -8.81 -26.71 8.03
CA MET A 195 -8.23 -25.54 8.71
C MET A 195 -9.08 -25.01 9.89
N GLY A 196 -10.18 -25.67 10.23
CA GLY A 196 -11.08 -25.28 11.33
C GLY A 196 -11.94 -24.05 11.04
N ILE A 197 -12.23 -23.76 9.77
CA ILE A 197 -12.99 -22.60 9.32
C ILE A 197 -14.41 -23.00 8.91
N GLY A 198 -15.37 -22.15 9.25
CA GLY A 198 -16.78 -22.32 8.95
C GLY A 198 -17.10 -22.16 7.46
N GLN A 199 -18.27 -22.65 7.07
CA GLN A 199 -18.73 -22.71 5.68
C GLN A 199 -18.94 -21.32 5.05
N GLY A 200 -19.22 -20.29 5.86
CA GLY A 200 -19.55 -18.95 5.40
C GLY A 200 -18.49 -18.30 4.49
N VAL A 201 -17.20 -18.63 4.64
CA VAL A 201 -16.14 -18.08 3.77
C VAL A 201 -16.36 -18.54 2.32
N LEU A 202 -16.66 -19.82 2.12
CA LEU A 202 -16.93 -20.36 0.78
C LEU A 202 -18.26 -19.83 0.23
N ASP A 203 -19.24 -19.57 1.09
CA ASP A 203 -20.53 -19.02 0.66
C ASP A 203 -20.36 -17.58 0.18
N LEU A 204 -19.59 -16.75 0.90
CA LEU A 204 -19.19 -15.42 0.46
C LEU A 204 -18.38 -15.44 -0.84
N MET A 205 -17.43 -16.39 -0.97
CA MET A 205 -16.69 -16.60 -2.22
C MET A 205 -17.63 -16.87 -3.40
N LYS A 206 -18.64 -17.75 -3.23
CA LYS A 206 -19.58 -18.08 -4.31
C LYS A 206 -20.55 -16.95 -4.63
N ALA A 207 -20.97 -16.18 -3.62
CA ALA A 207 -21.94 -15.10 -3.77
C ALA A 207 -21.34 -13.83 -4.38
N THR A 208 -20.01 -13.74 -4.48
CA THR A 208 -19.31 -12.54 -4.93
C THR A 208 -18.79 -12.74 -6.37
N PRO A 209 -19.20 -11.90 -7.34
CA PRO A 209 -18.77 -12.01 -8.74
C PRO A 209 -17.25 -11.97 -8.91
N ALA A 210 -16.75 -12.55 -10.00
CA ALA A 210 -15.30 -12.67 -10.26
C ALA A 210 -14.64 -11.32 -10.57
N SER A 211 -15.45 -10.34 -10.97
CA SER A 211 -15.07 -8.96 -11.25
C SER A 211 -15.08 -8.07 -10.01
N ASP A 212 -15.47 -8.60 -8.85
CA ASP A 212 -15.63 -7.86 -7.59
C ASP A 212 -14.81 -8.53 -6.48
N ILE A 213 -14.64 -7.84 -5.35
CA ILE A 213 -14.05 -8.39 -4.13
C ILE A 213 -14.88 -7.97 -2.94
N ARG A 214 -15.46 -8.96 -2.25
CA ARG A 214 -16.20 -8.73 -1.02
C ARG A 214 -15.25 -8.80 0.16
N GLN A 215 -15.09 -7.67 0.84
CA GLN A 215 -14.38 -7.62 2.10
C GLN A 215 -15.14 -8.43 3.15
N ILE A 216 -14.41 -9.24 3.92
CA ILE A 216 -14.94 -9.91 5.09
C ILE A 216 -14.67 -8.98 6.28
N GLY A 217 -15.70 -8.53 6.99
CA GLY A 217 -15.50 -7.73 8.20
C GLY A 217 -14.89 -8.58 9.33
N LEU A 218 -14.14 -7.95 10.25
CA LEU A 218 -13.51 -8.67 11.37
C LEU A 218 -14.50 -9.51 12.20
N HIS A 219 -15.70 -8.98 12.43
CA HIS A 219 -16.77 -9.72 13.11
C HIS A 219 -17.13 -11.02 12.37
N ASP A 220 -17.38 -10.93 11.06
CA ASP A 220 -17.68 -12.10 10.22
C ASP A 220 -16.51 -13.07 10.19
N MET A 221 -15.26 -12.56 10.12
CA MET A 221 -14.07 -13.40 10.19
C MET A 221 -14.03 -14.23 11.48
N LEU A 222 -14.35 -13.63 12.62
CA LEU A 222 -14.38 -14.32 13.91
C LEU A 222 -15.52 -15.34 13.98
N THR A 223 -16.71 -14.96 13.53
CA THR A 223 -17.90 -15.83 13.47
C THR A 223 -17.64 -17.07 12.60
N MET A 224 -16.97 -16.89 11.46
CA MET A 224 -16.58 -17.99 10.57
C MET A 224 -15.26 -18.67 10.99
N LYS A 225 -14.62 -18.22 12.08
CA LYS A 225 -13.32 -18.68 12.56
C LYS A 225 -12.16 -18.49 11.57
N LEU A 226 -12.32 -17.60 10.59
CA LEU A 226 -11.25 -17.20 9.68
C LEU A 226 -10.15 -16.43 10.40
N ALA A 227 -10.50 -15.45 11.24
CA ALA A 227 -9.62 -14.84 12.22
C ALA A 227 -9.75 -15.56 13.57
N THR A 228 -8.69 -15.57 14.38
CA THR A 228 -8.69 -16.21 15.71
C THR A 228 -8.88 -15.23 16.86
N SER A 229 -8.64 -13.94 16.63
CA SER A 229 -8.76 -12.88 17.65
C SER A 229 -8.91 -11.50 16.99
N THR A 230 -9.18 -10.50 17.81
CA THR A 230 -9.21 -9.07 17.42
C THR A 230 -7.83 -8.40 17.48
N ASP A 231 -6.78 -9.18 17.77
CA ASP A 231 -5.42 -8.66 17.82
C ASP A 231 -4.97 -8.14 16.44
N THR A 232 -3.92 -7.33 16.44
CA THR A 232 -3.26 -6.83 15.23
C THR A 232 -1.95 -7.56 14.98
N LEU A 233 -1.29 -7.26 13.85
CA LEU A 233 0.04 -7.77 13.55
C LEU A 233 1.10 -7.40 14.60
N GLU A 234 0.83 -6.41 15.45
CA GLU A 234 1.71 -6.03 16.57
C GLU A 234 1.89 -7.17 17.57
N LEU A 235 0.93 -8.11 17.65
CA LEU A 235 1.04 -9.34 18.43
C LEU A 235 2.33 -10.11 18.11
N PHE A 236 2.84 -9.97 16.89
CA PHE A 236 4.00 -10.69 16.39
C PHE A 236 5.24 -9.81 16.19
N THR A 237 5.08 -8.50 16.06
CA THR A 237 6.12 -7.63 15.48
C THR A 237 6.57 -6.49 16.38
N ARG A 238 5.82 -6.15 17.45
CA ARG A 238 6.19 -5.04 18.34
C ARG A 238 7.51 -5.30 19.06
N ALA A 239 8.34 -4.26 19.19
CA ALA A 239 9.66 -4.32 19.83
C ALA A 239 9.62 -4.86 21.27
N SER A 240 8.57 -4.51 22.03
CA SER A 240 8.42 -4.92 23.43
C SER A 240 8.27 -6.42 23.64
N LEU A 241 7.98 -7.21 22.59
CA LEU A 241 7.92 -8.68 22.67
C LEU A 241 9.21 -9.32 23.16
N CYS A 242 10.33 -8.68 22.90
CA CYS A 242 11.65 -9.21 23.22
C CYS A 242 12.21 -8.70 24.54
N MET A 243 11.45 -7.85 25.23
CA MET A 243 11.75 -7.35 26.57
C MET A 243 11.05 -8.16 27.67
N PHE A 244 10.07 -9.01 27.32
CA PHE A 244 9.41 -9.88 28.28
C PHE A 244 10.35 -10.97 28.81
N ASP A 245 10.04 -11.50 30.00
CA ASP A 245 10.72 -12.64 30.60
C ASP A 245 9.73 -13.83 30.74
N PRO A 246 9.83 -14.89 29.92
CA PRO A 246 10.79 -15.06 28.82
C PRO A 246 10.42 -14.27 27.55
N PRO A 247 11.39 -13.93 26.68
CA PRO A 247 11.14 -13.25 25.40
C PRO A 247 10.24 -14.08 24.46
N ALA A 248 9.56 -13.39 23.54
CA ALA A 248 8.76 -14.09 22.53
C ALA A 248 9.62 -15.03 21.65
N PRO A 249 9.09 -16.18 21.18
CA PRO A 249 9.87 -17.19 20.45
C PRO A 249 10.49 -16.70 19.13
N ASN A 250 9.98 -15.60 18.58
CA ASN A 250 10.48 -15.02 17.34
C ASN A 250 11.53 -13.93 17.56
N CYS A 251 11.90 -13.64 18.81
CA CYS A 251 13.00 -12.76 19.15
C CYS A 251 14.36 -13.40 18.87
N ARG A 252 15.30 -12.62 18.36
CA ARG A 252 16.66 -13.07 18.13
C ARG A 252 17.65 -12.02 18.61
N GLU A 253 18.53 -12.42 19.50
CA GLU A 253 19.68 -11.62 19.89
C GLU A 253 20.77 -11.70 18.80
N ILE A 254 21.33 -10.54 18.45
CA ILE A 254 22.52 -10.45 17.59
C ILE A 254 23.64 -9.84 18.45
N PRO A 255 24.82 -10.47 18.53
CA PRO A 255 25.96 -9.85 19.19
C PRO A 255 26.30 -8.54 18.47
N GLY A 256 26.07 -7.41 19.14
CA GLY A 256 26.48 -6.11 18.60
C GLY A 256 28.01 -6.03 18.52
N ASN A 257 28.52 -5.39 17.47
CA ASN A 257 29.82 -4.71 17.60
C ASN A 257 29.72 -3.80 18.83
N LYS A 258 30.51 -4.08 19.87
CA LYS A 258 30.68 -3.16 21.01
C LYS A 258 30.92 -1.76 20.45
N PRO A 259 30.14 -0.74 20.83
CA PRO A 259 30.58 0.64 20.66
C PRO A 259 31.93 0.81 21.37
N ALA A 260 32.94 1.27 20.65
CA ALA A 260 34.17 1.75 21.28
C ALA A 260 33.81 3.01 22.07
N GLY A 261 33.59 2.85 23.37
CA GLY A 261 33.26 3.93 24.29
C GLY A 261 32.83 3.35 25.63
N GLY A 262 33.63 3.63 26.66
CA GLY A 262 33.58 2.97 27.96
C GLY A 262 32.19 2.90 28.61
N GLN A 263 31.92 1.75 29.22
CA GLN A 263 30.87 1.57 30.20
C GLN A 263 31.19 2.41 31.44
N THR A 264 30.30 3.31 31.82
CA THR A 264 29.93 3.44 33.23
C THR A 264 28.73 2.52 33.48
N PRO A 265 28.75 1.64 34.49
CA PRO A 265 27.66 0.70 34.72
C PRO A 265 26.42 1.44 35.20
N VAL A 266 25.29 1.33 34.47
CA VAL A 266 23.98 1.71 35.01
C VAL A 266 23.59 0.63 36.02
N ALA A 267 23.41 1.05 37.27
CA ALA A 267 23.10 0.21 38.41
C ALA A 267 21.82 -0.62 38.20
N LYS A 268 21.86 -1.87 38.69
CA LYS A 268 20.69 -2.74 38.88
C LYS A 268 19.61 -1.97 39.66
N PRO A 269 18.33 -2.01 39.25
CA PRO A 269 17.25 -1.56 40.12
C PRO A 269 17.20 -2.48 41.33
N ALA A 270 17.33 -1.89 42.52
CA ALA A 270 17.15 -2.58 43.78
C ALA A 270 15.74 -3.17 43.87
N VAL A 271 15.68 -4.43 44.30
CA VAL A 271 14.47 -5.13 44.70
C VAL A 271 13.82 -4.33 45.83
N VAL A 272 12.66 -3.72 45.58
CA VAL A 272 11.81 -3.22 46.66
C VAL A 272 10.81 -4.30 47.01
N ALA A 273 10.90 -4.72 48.26
CA ALA A 273 10.19 -5.82 48.87
C ALA A 273 8.65 -5.66 48.81
N ALA A 274 8.00 -6.81 48.73
CA ALA A 274 6.56 -6.99 48.82
C ALA A 274 5.97 -6.34 50.07
N ILE A 275 4.93 -5.51 49.87
CA ILE A 275 4.01 -5.13 50.95
C ILE A 275 2.68 -5.87 50.71
N LYS A 276 2.32 -6.65 51.73
CA LYS A 276 1.12 -7.48 51.83
C LYS A 276 -0.17 -6.68 51.60
N ALA A 277 -1.04 -7.20 50.75
CA ALA A 277 -2.41 -6.76 50.60
C ALA A 277 -3.21 -6.97 51.92
N LYS A 278 -3.90 -5.92 52.38
CA LYS A 278 -5.04 -6.02 53.28
C LYS A 278 -6.27 -5.47 52.57
N THR A 279 -7.35 -6.24 52.68
CA THR A 279 -8.70 -6.07 52.15
C THR A 279 -9.47 -4.89 52.77
N GLY A 280 -10.27 -4.18 51.97
CA GLY A 280 -11.29 -3.20 52.37
C GLY A 280 -11.97 -2.53 51.16
N PRO A 281 -13.24 -2.06 51.24
CA PRO A 281 -14.32 -2.38 50.29
C PRO A 281 -14.56 -1.37 49.14
N PRO A 282 -15.46 -1.67 48.17
CA PRO A 282 -15.55 -0.98 46.88
C PRO A 282 -16.55 0.17 46.92
N LEU A 283 -16.24 1.30 46.27
CA LEU A 283 -17.22 2.33 45.91
C LEU A 283 -16.75 3.07 44.64
N SER A 284 -17.53 2.84 43.58
CA SER A 284 -17.96 3.75 42.52
C SER A 284 -17.30 5.13 42.42
N GLN A 285 -16.66 5.41 41.27
CA GLN A 285 -16.97 6.55 40.38
C GLN A 285 -15.99 6.59 39.20
N ALA A 286 -16.54 6.73 38.00
CA ALA A 286 -15.79 6.94 36.76
C ALA A 286 -15.19 8.35 36.73
N ALA A 287 -13.86 8.43 36.69
CA ALA A 287 -13.13 9.67 36.42
C ALA A 287 -12.54 9.62 35.01
N LYS A 288 -12.86 10.66 34.21
CA LYS A 288 -12.40 10.88 32.83
C LYS A 288 -10.87 10.97 32.78
N ALA A 289 -10.25 10.13 31.94
CA ALA A 289 -8.84 10.27 31.57
C ALA A 289 -8.66 11.38 30.49
N PRO A 290 -7.61 12.21 30.56
CA PRO A 290 -7.31 13.21 29.55
C PRO A 290 -6.80 12.56 28.25
N ALA A 291 -7.21 13.11 27.11
CA ALA A 291 -6.84 12.64 25.78
C ALA A 291 -5.31 12.67 25.55
N PRO A 292 -4.69 11.61 25.00
CA PRO A 292 -3.29 11.63 24.63
C PRO A 292 -3.08 12.50 23.39
N LYS A 293 -2.10 13.42 23.48
CA LYS A 293 -1.63 14.22 22.34
C LYS A 293 -1.01 13.30 21.26
N PRO A 294 -1.21 13.58 19.95
CA PRO A 294 -0.58 12.80 18.88
C PRO A 294 0.94 12.98 18.91
N LEU A 295 1.67 11.87 19.03
CA LEU A 295 3.12 11.83 18.91
C LEU A 295 3.50 11.94 17.43
N GLN A 296 4.19 13.03 17.07
CA GLN A 296 4.73 13.23 15.72
C GLN A 296 5.87 12.24 15.46
N ALA A 297 5.84 11.59 14.30
CA ALA A 297 6.86 10.64 13.85
C ALA A 297 8.02 11.40 13.15
N ALA A 298 9.26 11.00 13.43
CA ALA A 298 10.46 11.45 12.73
C ALA A 298 10.73 10.60 11.46
N PRO A 299 11.43 11.14 10.44
CA PRO A 299 11.41 10.62 9.07
C PRO A 299 12.53 9.61 8.76
N GLY A 300 12.22 8.63 7.89
CA GLY A 300 13.18 7.71 7.30
C GLY A 300 12.62 7.01 6.04
N ASN A 301 13.10 7.43 4.86
CA ASN A 301 13.13 6.78 3.52
C ASN A 301 12.01 5.83 3.04
N SER A 302 10.78 5.90 3.54
CA SER A 302 9.59 5.61 2.72
C SER A 302 9.33 6.79 1.78
N THR A 303 8.68 6.57 0.62
CA THR A 303 8.04 7.70 -0.08
C THR A 303 7.10 8.33 0.96
N PRO A 304 7.30 9.61 1.34
CA PRO A 304 6.57 10.20 2.45
C PRO A 304 5.07 10.06 2.25
N ASP A 305 4.32 9.94 3.35
CA ASP A 305 2.86 10.09 3.32
C ASP A 305 2.47 11.32 2.50
N MET A 306 1.35 11.25 1.78
CA MET A 306 0.89 12.40 1.01
C MET A 306 0.78 13.64 1.89
N ARG A 307 1.63 14.61 1.58
CA ARG A 307 1.75 15.91 2.23
C ARG A 307 1.01 16.93 1.39
N PHE A 308 0.13 17.69 2.04
CA PHE A 308 -0.52 18.85 1.45
C PHE A 308 -0.01 20.10 2.13
N VAL A 309 0.60 21.01 1.37
CA VAL A 309 1.04 22.31 1.86
C VAL A 309 0.76 23.38 0.82
N VAL A 310 0.47 24.61 1.27
CA VAL A 310 0.34 25.75 0.37
C VAL A 310 1.72 26.25 0.03
N VAL A 311 1.97 26.49 -1.25
CA VAL A 311 3.23 26.99 -1.77
C VAL A 311 2.96 28.23 -2.61
N ARG A 312 3.76 29.27 -2.41
CA ARG A 312 3.79 30.49 -3.21
C ARG A 312 5.02 30.45 -4.12
N GLY A 313 4.80 30.80 -5.38
CA GLY A 313 5.88 30.96 -6.35
C GLY A 313 6.90 31.99 -5.92
N ARG A 314 8.12 31.88 -6.46
CA ARG A 314 9.18 32.86 -6.29
C ARG A 314 9.72 33.29 -7.64
N ASP A 315 9.39 34.49 -8.07
CA ASP A 315 10.00 35.10 -9.26
C ASP A 315 10.01 36.62 -9.14
N SER A 316 11.08 37.24 -9.64
CA SER A 316 11.17 38.69 -9.83
C SER A 316 10.00 39.28 -10.62
N LEU A 317 9.41 38.51 -11.52
CA LEU A 317 8.31 38.92 -12.38
C LEU A 317 6.98 39.02 -11.63
N CYS A 318 6.80 38.29 -10.52
CA CYS A 318 5.54 38.25 -9.79
C CYS A 318 5.62 38.76 -8.35
N ASN A 319 6.80 38.94 -7.77
CA ASN A 319 6.93 39.40 -6.39
C ASN A 319 6.26 40.78 -6.17
N PRO A 320 5.47 40.97 -5.10
CA PRO A 320 5.13 40.01 -4.03
C PRO A 320 3.87 39.16 -4.28
N ASP A 321 3.19 39.34 -5.42
CA ASP A 321 1.90 38.76 -5.81
C ASP A 321 2.08 37.49 -6.66
N CYS A 322 2.99 36.60 -6.26
CA CYS A 322 3.20 35.34 -6.96
C CYS A 322 2.05 34.36 -6.73
N PRO A 323 1.76 33.49 -7.72
CA PRO A 323 0.65 32.55 -7.59
C PRO A 323 0.91 31.53 -6.48
N GLU A 324 -0.17 31.12 -5.83
CA GLU A 324 -0.17 30.06 -4.82
C GLU A 324 -0.78 28.77 -5.37
N TRP A 325 -0.34 27.63 -4.83
CA TRP A 325 -0.91 26.32 -5.14
C TRP A 325 -0.81 25.39 -3.93
N ILE A 326 -1.58 24.31 -3.96
CA ILE A 326 -1.46 23.21 -3.00
C ILE A 326 -0.46 22.22 -3.58
N SER A 327 0.71 22.08 -2.97
CA SER A 327 1.62 20.97 -3.25
C SER A 327 1.08 19.70 -2.60
N ALA A 328 0.88 18.66 -3.41
CA ALA A 328 0.44 17.32 -3.01
C ALA A 328 1.52 16.29 -3.38
N GLU A 329 2.40 15.97 -2.45
CA GLU A 329 3.54 15.08 -2.71
C GLU A 329 3.57 13.87 -1.80
N GLY A 330 3.93 12.71 -2.34
CA GLY A 330 4.10 11.48 -1.57
C GLY A 330 3.15 10.36 -1.96
N ALA A 331 3.05 9.33 -1.13
CA ALA A 331 2.19 8.18 -1.35
C ALA A 331 0.76 8.41 -0.81
N MET A 332 -0.25 7.98 -1.54
CA MET A 332 -1.65 8.09 -1.09
C MET A 332 -1.94 7.06 0.00
N THR A 333 -2.20 7.51 1.22
CA THR A 333 -2.52 6.68 2.39
C THR A 333 -3.97 6.90 2.81
N PRO A 334 -4.52 6.08 3.73
CA PRO A 334 -5.87 6.33 4.26
C PRO A 334 -6.08 7.72 4.86
N GLN A 335 -5.00 8.41 5.28
CA GLN A 335 -5.08 9.76 5.83
C GLN A 335 -5.17 10.85 4.76
N THR A 336 -4.84 10.54 3.49
CA THR A 336 -4.80 11.52 2.39
C THR A 336 -6.08 12.35 2.27
N PRO A 337 -7.30 11.79 2.25
CA PRO A 337 -8.53 12.59 2.14
C PRO A 337 -8.75 13.50 3.35
N GLN A 338 -8.39 13.03 4.55
CA GLN A 338 -8.54 13.82 5.78
C GLN A 338 -7.55 14.98 5.82
N LYS A 339 -6.28 14.75 5.45
CA LYS A 339 -5.26 15.80 5.35
C LYS A 339 -5.63 16.85 4.32
N LEU A 340 -6.12 16.42 3.15
CA LEU A 340 -6.61 17.34 2.12
C LEU A 340 -7.81 18.15 2.62
N ARG A 341 -8.82 17.51 3.22
CA ARG A 341 -9.99 18.20 3.78
C ARG A 341 -9.60 19.25 4.82
N GLN A 342 -8.72 18.90 5.77
CA GLN A 342 -8.21 19.82 6.79
C GLN A 342 -7.56 21.07 6.18
N LEU A 343 -6.76 20.88 5.12
CA LEU A 343 -6.16 22.02 4.42
C LEU A 343 -7.22 22.86 3.70
N LEU A 344 -8.15 22.23 2.96
CA LEU A 344 -9.21 22.93 2.24
C LEU A 344 -10.14 23.70 3.19
N ASP A 345 -10.41 23.16 4.37
CA ASP A 345 -11.20 23.85 5.41
C ASP A 345 -10.46 25.10 5.92
N THR A 346 -9.12 25.02 6.05
CA THR A 346 -8.28 26.17 6.42
C THR A 346 -8.27 27.25 5.33
N LEU A 347 -8.34 26.85 4.05
CA LEU A 347 -8.40 27.75 2.90
C LEU A 347 -9.80 28.38 2.70
N GLY A 348 -10.84 27.82 3.31
CA GLY A 348 -12.20 28.32 3.21
C GLY A 348 -12.74 28.26 1.78
N ASN A 349 -13.00 29.44 1.18
CA ASN A 349 -13.51 29.56 -0.19
C ASN A 349 -12.40 29.74 -1.24
N ARG A 350 -11.13 29.84 -0.82
CA ARG A 350 -10.01 30.01 -1.74
C ARG A 350 -9.82 28.75 -2.59
N ARG A 351 -9.81 28.93 -3.91
CA ARG A 351 -9.58 27.84 -4.87
C ARG A 351 -8.15 27.91 -5.37
N LEU A 352 -7.29 27.11 -4.76
CA LEU A 352 -5.90 26.96 -5.20
C LEU A 352 -5.79 25.71 -6.08
N PRO A 353 -5.01 25.76 -7.17
CA PRO A 353 -4.72 24.56 -7.96
C PRO A 353 -3.94 23.55 -7.12
N VAL A 354 -4.20 22.27 -7.32
CA VAL A 354 -3.47 21.17 -6.69
C VAL A 354 -2.37 20.71 -7.65
N VAL A 355 -1.11 20.87 -7.24
CA VAL A 355 0.05 20.37 -7.97
C VAL A 355 0.48 19.05 -7.34
N ILE A 356 0.33 17.96 -8.07
CA ILE A 356 0.52 16.60 -7.56
C ILE A 356 1.70 15.88 -8.22
N SER A 357 2.54 15.26 -7.39
CA SER A 357 3.47 14.22 -7.81
C SER A 357 3.43 13.04 -6.84
N SER A 358 3.08 11.87 -7.36
CA SER A 358 2.83 10.67 -6.56
C SER A 358 3.04 9.39 -7.37
N GLN A 359 3.73 8.43 -6.76
CA GLN A 359 3.82 7.04 -7.24
C GLN A 359 2.52 6.24 -7.00
N GLY A 360 1.43 6.93 -6.63
CA GLY A 360 0.15 6.32 -6.30
C GLY A 360 0.07 5.86 -4.84
N GLY A 361 -0.71 4.81 -4.60
CA GLY A 361 -0.99 4.30 -3.26
C GLY A 361 -2.39 3.70 -3.18
N SER A 362 -3.11 4.04 -2.12
CA SER A 362 -4.49 3.61 -1.89
C SER A 362 -5.45 4.18 -2.95
N LEU A 363 -6.05 3.29 -3.75
CA LEU A 363 -7.07 3.64 -4.73
C LEU A 363 -8.25 4.37 -4.08
N PHE A 364 -8.80 3.82 -3.00
CA PHE A 364 -9.95 4.44 -2.30
C PHE A 364 -9.61 5.81 -1.73
N SER A 365 -8.39 6.00 -1.23
CA SER A 365 -7.93 7.33 -0.79
C SER A 365 -7.87 8.31 -1.94
N ALA A 366 -7.40 7.87 -3.11
CA ALA A 366 -7.34 8.68 -4.31
C ALA A 366 -8.74 9.10 -4.78
N LEU A 367 -9.69 8.16 -4.82
CA LEU A 367 -11.08 8.45 -5.20
C LEU A 367 -11.73 9.42 -4.23
N ALA A 368 -11.54 9.20 -2.92
CA ALA A 368 -12.11 10.08 -1.89
C ALA A 368 -11.48 11.48 -1.89
N ALA A 369 -10.16 11.59 -2.09
CA ALA A 369 -9.48 12.87 -2.24
C ALA A 369 -9.87 13.56 -3.55
N GLY A 370 -10.02 12.80 -4.63
CA GLY A 370 -10.51 13.29 -5.92
C GLY A 370 -11.94 13.85 -5.83
N ARG A 371 -12.86 13.18 -5.12
CA ARG A 371 -14.19 13.74 -4.87
C ARG A 371 -14.14 15.09 -4.15
N LEU A 372 -13.23 15.27 -3.18
CA LEU A 372 -13.03 16.58 -2.53
C LEU A 372 -12.53 17.66 -3.51
N ILE A 373 -11.63 17.28 -4.43
CA ILE A 373 -11.13 18.16 -5.49
C ILE A 373 -12.29 18.57 -6.43
N HIS A 374 -13.07 17.58 -6.88
CA HIS A 374 -14.18 17.78 -7.81
C HIS A 374 -15.30 18.63 -7.19
N GLU A 375 -15.72 18.31 -5.95
CA GLU A 375 -16.71 19.07 -5.18
C GLU A 375 -16.32 20.55 -5.03
N ARG A 376 -15.03 20.84 -4.85
CA ARG A 376 -14.50 22.19 -4.72
C ARG A 376 -14.14 22.85 -6.06
N LYS A 377 -14.28 22.13 -7.18
CA LYS A 377 -13.92 22.56 -8.54
C LYS A 377 -12.47 23.07 -8.62
N LEU A 378 -11.55 22.33 -8.01
CA LEU A 378 -10.13 22.69 -8.04
C LEU A 378 -9.49 22.22 -9.33
N ASP A 379 -8.55 23.02 -9.84
CA ASP A 379 -7.68 22.61 -10.94
C ASP A 379 -6.60 21.67 -10.42
N VAL A 380 -6.18 20.69 -11.23
CA VAL A 380 -5.14 19.73 -10.88
C VAL A 380 -4.06 19.71 -11.96
N ALA A 381 -2.81 19.82 -11.53
CA ALA A 381 -1.65 19.75 -12.38
C ALA A 381 -0.69 18.64 -11.92
N VAL A 382 -0.23 17.80 -12.84
CA VAL A 382 0.84 16.85 -12.56
C VAL A 382 2.19 17.53 -12.78
N ALA A 383 2.84 17.89 -11.67
CA ALA A 383 4.19 18.42 -11.61
C ALA A 383 4.76 18.21 -10.20
N ARG A 384 6.07 18.42 -10.02
CA ARG A 384 6.73 18.32 -8.73
C ARG A 384 7.01 19.70 -8.18
N THR A 385 6.76 19.91 -6.89
CA THR A 385 7.05 21.16 -6.18
C THR A 385 8.32 21.02 -5.37
N THR A 386 9.30 21.90 -5.58
CA THR A 386 10.48 22.00 -4.71
C THR A 386 10.30 23.19 -3.78
N ILE A 387 10.23 22.93 -2.48
CA ILE A 387 10.18 23.99 -1.46
C ILE A 387 11.61 24.53 -1.26
N VAL A 388 11.74 25.85 -1.25
CA VAL A 388 13.03 26.53 -1.16
C VAL A 388 13.26 26.98 0.28
N GLY A 389 14.42 26.62 0.84
CA GLY A 389 14.88 27.07 2.14
C GLY A 389 14.68 26.09 3.29
N CYS A 390 13.78 25.11 3.18
CA CYS A 390 13.59 24.03 4.16
C CYS A 390 12.70 22.89 3.61
N ASP A 391 12.67 21.74 4.27
CA ASP A 391 11.76 20.62 3.94
C ASP A 391 10.72 20.37 5.06
N PRO A 392 9.42 20.63 4.85
CA PRO A 392 8.40 20.39 5.87
C PRO A 392 8.21 18.87 6.14
N PRO A 393 8.11 18.37 7.37
CA PRO A 393 7.80 19.12 8.59
C PRO A 393 9.03 19.35 9.50
N GLU A 394 10.24 19.50 8.96
CA GLU A 394 11.44 19.69 9.78
C GLU A 394 11.33 20.90 10.73
N ALA A 395 11.92 20.76 11.92
CA ALA A 395 11.88 21.81 12.95
C ALA A 395 12.55 23.09 12.45
N GLY A 396 11.80 24.20 12.42
CA GLY A 396 12.25 25.50 11.88
C GLY A 396 11.74 25.80 10.47
N CYS A 397 11.10 24.84 9.79
CA CYS A 397 10.44 25.05 8.51
C CYS A 397 9.02 25.58 8.74
N LEU A 398 8.86 26.90 8.81
CA LEU A 398 7.58 27.56 9.01
C LEU A 398 7.12 28.24 7.72
N ALA A 399 5.84 28.06 7.39
CA ALA A 399 5.20 28.77 6.29
C ALA A 399 5.13 30.28 6.61
N ASP A 400 5.47 31.13 5.65
CA ASP A 400 5.30 32.57 5.75
C ASP A 400 3.87 32.95 5.35
N ASN A 401 3.11 33.56 6.27
CA ASN A 401 1.70 33.89 6.07
C ASN A 401 0.85 32.69 5.59
N GLY A 402 1.19 31.48 6.02
CA GLY A 402 0.47 30.25 5.65
C GLY A 402 0.89 29.61 4.31
N ALA A 403 1.89 30.15 3.60
CA ALA A 403 2.46 29.56 2.40
C ALA A 403 3.98 29.36 2.51
N TYR A 404 4.49 28.23 2.02
CA TYR A 404 5.93 28.02 1.82
C TYR A 404 6.37 28.67 0.50
N VAL A 405 7.63 29.07 0.39
CA VAL A 405 8.18 29.55 -0.88
C VAL A 405 8.68 28.36 -1.68
N GLY A 406 8.26 28.23 -2.94
CA GLY A 406 8.65 27.08 -3.76
C GLY A 406 8.59 27.33 -5.25
N LEU A 407 9.10 26.35 -6.00
CA LEU A 407 9.19 26.35 -7.46
C LEU A 407 8.65 25.02 -8.01
N ILE A 408 8.20 25.03 -9.26
CA ILE A 408 7.93 23.79 -10.00
C ILE A 408 9.26 23.21 -10.50
N SER A 409 9.44 21.91 -10.34
CA SER A 409 10.62 21.18 -10.77
C SER A 409 10.38 20.49 -12.11
N ASP A 410 11.37 20.63 -13.00
CA ASP A 410 11.41 20.01 -14.33
C ASP A 410 11.80 18.51 -14.31
N PHE A 411 12.08 17.94 -13.14
CA PHE A 411 12.70 16.61 -13.03
C PHE A 411 11.93 15.68 -12.09
N GLY A 412 11.84 14.40 -12.49
CA GLY A 412 11.35 13.33 -11.63
C GLY A 412 9.88 13.49 -11.22
N VAL A 413 9.05 13.98 -12.14
CA VAL A 413 7.59 14.09 -11.94
C VAL A 413 6.96 12.74 -12.28
N GLU A 414 6.31 12.13 -11.28
CA GLU A 414 5.58 10.88 -11.44
C GLU A 414 4.11 11.07 -11.05
N CYS A 415 3.22 10.39 -11.77
CA CYS A 415 1.81 10.26 -11.41
C CYS A 415 1.31 8.87 -11.81
N ASP A 416 1.46 7.91 -10.90
CA ASP A 416 1.14 6.51 -11.18
C ASP A 416 -0.25 6.10 -10.67
N SER A 417 -0.99 5.38 -11.52
CA SER A 417 -2.25 4.67 -11.27
C SER A 417 -3.29 5.44 -10.45
N ALA A 418 -3.19 5.41 -9.12
CA ALA A 418 -4.10 6.11 -8.23
C ALA A 418 -3.96 7.65 -8.34
N CYS A 419 -2.76 8.14 -8.66
CA CYS A 419 -2.52 9.57 -8.92
C CYS A 419 -3.33 10.11 -10.10
N ALA A 420 -3.38 9.37 -11.21
CA ALA A 420 -4.13 9.76 -12.40
C ALA A 420 -5.64 9.88 -12.14
N LEU A 421 -6.16 9.20 -11.10
CA LEU A 421 -7.57 9.32 -10.70
C LEU A 421 -7.86 10.59 -9.90
N MET A 422 -6.89 11.10 -9.13
CA MET A 422 -7.00 12.44 -8.54
C MET A 422 -6.88 13.53 -9.61
N LEU A 423 -6.01 13.33 -10.62
CA LEU A 423 -5.96 14.22 -11.80
C LEU A 423 -7.32 14.28 -12.50
N ALA A 424 -7.95 13.14 -12.78
CA ALA A 424 -9.25 13.06 -13.45
C ALA A 424 -10.37 13.86 -12.76
N ALA A 425 -10.24 14.13 -11.45
CA ALA A 425 -11.21 14.91 -10.69
C ALA A 425 -11.10 16.43 -10.87
N GLY A 426 -9.99 16.91 -11.44
CA GLY A 426 -9.73 18.34 -11.59
C GLY A 426 -10.65 19.02 -12.61
N ALA A 427 -11.01 20.27 -12.34
CA ALA A 427 -11.79 21.11 -13.25
C ALA A 427 -10.99 21.46 -14.51
N LYS A 428 -9.77 22.01 -14.35
CA LYS A 428 -8.70 22.03 -15.35
C LYS A 428 -7.66 20.97 -15.01
N ARG A 429 -7.19 20.22 -16.00
CA ARG A 429 -6.28 19.06 -15.84
C ARG A 429 -5.07 19.22 -16.73
N LEU A 430 -3.93 19.55 -16.14
CA LEU A 430 -2.67 19.80 -16.86
C LEU A 430 -1.63 18.77 -16.45
N VAL A 431 -0.79 18.36 -17.38
CA VAL A 431 0.29 17.40 -17.13
C VAL A 431 1.56 17.98 -17.72
N ASP A 432 2.62 18.06 -16.91
CA ASP A 432 3.91 18.49 -17.42
C ASP A 432 4.37 17.54 -18.55
N PRO A 433 4.88 18.06 -19.69
CA PRO A 433 5.32 17.20 -20.80
C PRO A 433 6.41 16.19 -20.43
N LYS A 434 7.19 16.45 -19.37
CA LYS A 434 8.24 15.55 -18.85
C LYS A 434 7.72 14.59 -17.76
N ALA A 435 6.44 14.68 -17.38
CA ALA A 435 5.86 13.82 -16.36
C ALA A 435 5.64 12.39 -16.86
N ARG A 436 6.02 11.41 -16.04
CA ARG A 436 5.63 10.01 -16.24
C ARG A 436 4.25 9.79 -15.62
N LEU A 437 3.24 9.66 -16.47
CA LEU A 437 1.88 9.34 -16.02
C LEU A 437 1.50 7.93 -16.45
N SER A 438 1.14 7.08 -15.49
CA SER A 438 0.58 5.76 -15.75
C SER A 438 -0.83 5.66 -15.20
N MET A 439 -1.67 4.85 -15.86
CA MET A 439 -3.03 4.58 -15.37
C MET A 439 -3.41 3.14 -15.63
N SER A 440 -4.13 2.53 -14.68
CA SER A 440 -4.78 1.24 -14.87
C SER A 440 -5.96 1.06 -13.94
N SER A 441 -6.87 0.17 -14.33
CA SER A 441 -8.01 -0.19 -13.50
C SER A 441 -7.69 -1.18 -12.37
N ARG A 442 -6.46 -1.74 -12.33
CA ARG A 442 -5.91 -2.67 -11.31
C ARG A 442 -6.92 -3.70 -10.75
N GLY A 443 -7.78 -4.27 -11.60
CA GLY A 443 -8.79 -5.26 -11.21
C GLY A 443 -10.06 -4.71 -10.52
N GLN A 444 -10.16 -3.40 -10.31
CA GLN A 444 -11.34 -2.69 -9.79
C GLN A 444 -12.05 -1.91 -10.91
N THR A 445 -12.19 -2.57 -12.05
CA THR A 445 -12.70 -2.05 -13.33
C THR A 445 -14.03 -1.31 -13.17
N GLN A 446 -15.00 -1.87 -12.44
CA GLN A 446 -16.30 -1.20 -12.26
C GLN A 446 -16.24 0.03 -11.35
N LEU A 447 -15.46 -0.02 -10.25
CA LEU A 447 -15.31 1.12 -9.35
C LEU A 447 -14.61 2.29 -10.05
N VAL A 448 -13.52 2.00 -10.75
CA VAL A 448 -12.79 3.01 -11.53
C VAL A 448 -13.67 3.56 -12.64
N LYS A 449 -14.44 2.72 -13.33
CA LYS A 449 -15.39 3.18 -14.35
C LYS A 449 -16.44 4.12 -13.76
N ALA A 450 -17.10 3.72 -12.68
CA ALA A 450 -18.13 4.52 -12.03
C ALA A 450 -17.58 5.85 -11.52
N TYR A 451 -16.35 5.85 -10.99
CA TYR A 451 -15.68 7.07 -10.59
C TYR A 451 -15.35 7.98 -11.78
N LEU A 452 -14.82 7.44 -12.88
CA LEU A 452 -14.54 8.25 -14.07
C LEU A 452 -15.82 8.82 -14.68
N GLU A 453 -16.93 8.07 -14.66
CA GLU A 453 -18.26 8.57 -15.02
C GLU A 453 -18.72 9.68 -14.07
N GLU A 454 -18.52 9.53 -12.76
CA GLU A 454 -18.80 10.56 -11.74
C GLU A 454 -17.97 11.83 -11.96
N MET A 455 -16.71 11.70 -12.41
CA MET A 455 -15.85 12.83 -12.75
C MET A 455 -16.11 13.38 -14.17
N GLU A 456 -17.13 12.89 -14.88
CA GLU A 456 -17.52 13.31 -16.23
C GLU A 456 -16.43 13.06 -17.31
N MET A 457 -15.66 11.96 -17.16
CA MET A 457 -14.60 11.61 -18.10
C MET A 457 -15.14 10.89 -19.35
N ASP A 458 -14.46 11.06 -20.48
CA ASP A 458 -14.81 10.37 -21.72
C ASP A 458 -14.72 8.84 -21.53
N PRO A 459 -15.74 8.05 -21.91
CA PRO A 459 -15.69 6.59 -21.83
C PRO A 459 -14.49 5.96 -22.56
N ALA A 460 -13.93 6.64 -23.57
CA ALA A 460 -12.72 6.24 -24.27
C ALA A 460 -11.49 6.25 -23.37
N LEU A 461 -11.43 7.08 -22.32
CA LEU A 461 -10.38 7.01 -21.31
C LEU A 461 -10.39 5.65 -20.65
N PHE A 462 -11.57 5.19 -20.21
CA PHE A 462 -11.70 3.88 -19.59
C PHE A 462 -11.33 2.74 -20.54
N ALA A 463 -11.70 2.83 -21.82
CA ALA A 463 -11.31 1.85 -22.82
C ALA A 463 -9.80 1.84 -23.10
N ALA A 464 -9.15 3.01 -23.02
CA ALA A 464 -7.71 3.16 -23.18
C ALA A 464 -6.92 2.60 -22.00
N ILE A 465 -7.47 2.69 -20.78
CA ILE A 465 -6.85 2.17 -19.57
C ILE A 465 -7.22 0.69 -19.37
N GLY A 466 -6.24 -0.19 -19.62
CA GLY A 466 -6.43 -1.63 -19.44
C GLY A 466 -6.48 -2.06 -17.97
N SER A 467 -6.51 -3.38 -17.79
CA SER A 467 -6.26 -4.01 -16.48
C SER A 467 -4.78 -3.99 -16.07
N VAL A 468 -3.88 -3.71 -17.01
CA VAL A 468 -2.43 -3.60 -16.82
C VAL A 468 -2.03 -2.13 -16.83
N GLU A 469 -1.06 -1.78 -15.99
CA GLU A 469 -0.46 -0.45 -15.92
C GLU A 469 0.13 -0.04 -17.26
N ARG A 470 -0.34 1.10 -17.79
CA ARG A 470 0.09 1.65 -19.06
C ARG A 470 0.46 3.12 -18.89
N GLN A 471 1.61 3.50 -19.42
CA GLN A 471 1.99 4.89 -19.54
C GLN A 471 1.12 5.57 -20.61
N LEU A 472 0.66 6.78 -20.31
CA LEU A 472 -0.17 7.57 -21.22
C LEU A 472 0.67 8.70 -21.82
N GLU A 473 0.79 8.70 -23.14
CA GLU A 473 1.46 9.76 -23.89
C GLU A 473 0.59 11.03 -23.97
N PRO A 474 1.19 12.25 -24.08
CA PRO A 474 0.44 13.51 -24.07
C PRO A 474 -0.72 13.59 -25.06
N ASP A 475 -0.50 13.21 -26.32
CA ASP A 475 -1.54 13.22 -27.36
C ASP A 475 -2.68 12.26 -27.02
N MET A 476 -2.35 11.12 -26.41
CA MET A 476 -3.35 10.14 -25.98
C MET A 476 -4.19 10.71 -24.84
N MET A 477 -3.56 11.35 -23.84
CA MET A 477 -4.24 11.97 -22.71
C MET A 477 -5.24 13.03 -23.15
N LEU A 478 -4.86 13.87 -24.12
CA LEU A 478 -5.76 14.89 -24.69
C LEU A 478 -6.90 14.24 -25.48
N LYS A 479 -6.58 13.24 -26.32
CA LYS A 479 -7.57 12.53 -27.14
C LYS A 479 -8.65 11.83 -26.32
N VAL A 480 -8.29 11.29 -25.16
CA VAL A 480 -9.24 10.61 -24.26
C VAL A 480 -9.80 11.53 -23.16
N GLY A 481 -9.53 12.83 -23.22
CA GLY A 481 -10.08 13.82 -22.29
C GLY A 481 -9.51 13.78 -20.87
N LEU A 482 -8.39 13.08 -20.64
CA LEU A 482 -7.71 13.07 -19.34
C LEU A 482 -7.11 14.45 -19.03
N THR A 483 -6.47 15.09 -20.01
CA THR A 483 -6.06 16.49 -19.93
C THR A 483 -7.11 17.40 -20.58
N THR A 484 -7.27 18.61 -20.06
CA THR A 484 -8.25 19.58 -20.59
C THR A 484 -7.71 20.42 -21.75
N GLY A 485 -6.40 20.40 -21.98
CA GLY A 485 -5.74 21.18 -23.02
C GLY A 485 -4.25 20.83 -23.16
N PRO A 486 -3.57 21.41 -24.17
CA PRO A 486 -2.13 21.23 -24.41
C PRO A 486 -1.26 22.14 -23.54
N GLU A 487 -1.88 22.98 -22.71
CA GLU A 487 -1.19 23.95 -21.86
C GLU A 487 -0.30 23.24 -20.83
N SER A 488 0.87 23.81 -20.54
CA SER A 488 1.74 23.31 -19.48
C SER A 488 1.25 23.75 -18.10
N VAL A 489 1.85 23.17 -17.06
CA VAL A 489 1.56 23.53 -15.66
C VAL A 489 1.80 25.01 -15.36
N GLU A 490 2.62 25.70 -16.16
CA GLU A 490 2.85 27.15 -16.07
C GLU A 490 1.57 27.97 -16.24
N ALA A 491 0.54 27.45 -16.89
CA ALA A 491 -0.76 28.13 -16.98
C ALA A 491 -1.45 28.29 -15.62
N LEU A 492 -1.03 27.54 -14.59
CA LEU A 492 -1.57 27.59 -13.22
C LEU A 492 -0.57 28.12 -12.19
N THR A 493 0.73 27.98 -12.44
CA THR A 493 1.78 28.31 -11.46
C THR A 493 2.81 29.32 -11.98
N GLY A 494 2.74 29.72 -13.25
CA GLY A 494 3.71 30.59 -13.89
C GLY A 494 3.67 32.02 -13.34
N PRO A 495 4.82 32.71 -13.26
CA PRO A 495 4.88 34.04 -12.64
C PRO A 495 4.12 35.11 -13.43
N ALA A 496 3.82 34.89 -14.71
CA ALA A 496 3.09 35.84 -15.54
C ALA A 496 1.57 35.81 -15.28
N ILE A 497 1.02 34.74 -14.70
CA ILE A 497 -0.45 34.54 -14.65
C ILE A 497 -1.15 35.59 -13.77
N CYS A 498 -0.48 36.12 -12.75
CA CYS A 498 -1.06 37.12 -11.86
C CYS A 498 -1.20 38.51 -12.49
N LYS A 499 -0.69 38.69 -13.72
CA LYS A 499 -0.82 39.92 -14.52
C LYS A 499 -1.91 39.82 -15.58
N THR A 500 -2.61 38.69 -15.69
CA THR A 500 -3.68 38.51 -16.68
C THR A 500 -4.99 39.12 -16.20
N SER A 501 -5.92 39.36 -17.15
CA SER A 501 -7.26 39.86 -16.87
C SER A 501 -8.29 38.88 -17.46
N PRO A 502 -9.18 38.28 -16.63
CA PRO A 502 -9.31 38.48 -15.20
C PRO A 502 -8.14 37.86 -14.40
N LYS A 503 -7.81 38.48 -13.25
CA LYS A 503 -6.76 37.99 -12.36
C LYS A 503 -7.15 36.62 -11.77
N PRO A 504 -6.28 35.60 -11.78
CA PRO A 504 -6.56 34.30 -11.20
C PRO A 504 -6.77 34.34 -9.67
N ASP A 505 -7.66 33.50 -9.15
CA ASP A 505 -8.01 33.41 -7.72
C ASP A 505 -6.82 33.01 -6.83
N ASN A 506 -5.80 32.38 -7.41
CA ASN A 506 -4.62 31.94 -6.69
C ASN A 506 -3.50 33.00 -6.61
N CYS A 507 -3.75 34.21 -7.11
CA CYS A 507 -2.82 35.34 -7.05
C CYS A 507 -3.28 36.34 -5.98
N LEU A 508 -2.61 36.36 -4.82
CA LEU A 508 -2.95 37.26 -3.71
C LEU A 508 -1.72 38.03 -3.21
N LEU A 509 -1.93 39.30 -2.88
CA LEU A 509 -0.96 40.08 -2.14
C LEU A 509 -0.88 39.52 -0.69
N PRO A 510 0.32 39.27 -0.15
CA PRO A 510 0.45 38.87 1.24
C PRO A 510 -0.18 39.93 2.16
N PRO A 511 -0.88 39.54 3.23
CA PRO A 511 -1.45 40.49 4.18
C PRO A 511 -0.31 41.33 4.75
N THR A 512 -0.32 42.63 4.47
CA THR A 512 0.67 43.58 4.97
C THR A 512 0.64 43.56 6.50
N ALA A 513 1.81 43.37 7.12
CA ALA A 513 1.98 43.69 8.53
C ALA A 513 1.49 45.13 8.73
N LYS A 514 0.53 45.29 9.66
CA LYS A 514 -0.13 46.55 10.07
C LYS A 514 0.66 47.79 9.65
N ALA A 515 0.16 48.52 8.66
CA ALA A 515 0.57 49.89 8.45
C ALA A 515 0.26 50.65 9.76
N GLU A 516 1.32 51.16 10.38
CA GLU A 516 1.25 52.07 11.51
C GLU A 516 0.25 53.18 11.22
N SER A 517 -0.59 53.49 12.20
CA SER A 517 -1.44 54.68 12.17
C SER A 517 -0.56 55.90 11.90
N PRO A 518 -0.94 56.81 10.97
CA PRO A 518 -0.17 58.01 10.75
C PRO A 518 -0.16 58.84 12.03
N ALA A 519 1.04 59.15 12.51
CA ALA A 519 1.25 60.10 13.58
C ALA A 519 0.54 61.41 13.23
N LYS A 520 -0.30 61.88 14.16
CA LYS A 520 -0.83 63.24 14.14
C LYS A 520 0.36 64.21 14.10
N LEU A 521 0.38 65.05 13.07
CA LEU A 521 1.06 66.34 13.06
C LEU A 521 0.00 67.41 12.86
#